data_AF-A0A9Q1N4V2-F1
#
_entry.id   AF-A0A9Q1N4V2-F1
#
_cell.length_a   1.000
_cell.length_b   1.000
_cell.length_c   1.000
_cell.angle_alpha   90.00
_cell.angle_beta   90.00
_cell.angle_gamma   90.00
#
_symmetry.space_group_name_H-M   'P 1'
#
loop_
_entity.id
_entity.type
_entity.pdbx_description
1 polymer ?
#
loop_
_entity_poly.entity_id
_entity_poly.type
_entity_poly.pdbx_seq_one_letter_code
_entity_poly.pdbx_strand_id
1 'polypeptide(L)'
;MLDADKSEDSDSGFESDSEDETQQNTQIQALETELLNNPSNYDLHVQYIKALRKQGDIEKLRQAREAMSAIFPFSEMWQEWTKDETSLCSGTDALPAIEKLFEYGVSDYLSVALWCDYLSFVQEHDQSVRTLSAAGITKARNLFERALVAAGLHVAEGSKIWELYREFEQAIFLTIDETDADSREKQVQRIRNLFHRHLSVPLADLSSTLLTYKAWEAEQGANLDVDSSNLDGLSPHVASSYQKTLSRTHHENQISHKVAPESERLQHFMWVCARGMARWLRGDGADQTTENSKSGAKDSADGSEGKGLQPSSSHQRTSNIQLKGKDTFAMPRAVRPLGWVDKDKPKSKETDAVEDENPKSNEEFRKMFIKS
;
A
#
# COMPACT_ATOMS: atom_id res chain seq x y z
N MET A 1 -54.30 -44.99 60.11
CA MET A 1 -53.41 -45.19 61.25
C MET A 1 -52.00 -45.07 60.71
N LEU A 2 -51.36 -43.91 60.99
CA LEU A 2 -49.92 -43.58 61.06
C LEU A 2 -49.03 -44.06 59.87
N ASP A 3 -48.17 -43.24 59.25
CA ASP A 3 -47.16 -42.37 59.85
C ASP A 3 -46.77 -41.19 58.95
N ALA A 4 -46.23 -40.17 59.61
CA ALA A 4 -45.57 -39.01 59.05
C ALA A 4 -44.14 -39.37 58.62
N ASP A 5 -43.62 -38.68 57.59
CA ASP A 5 -42.21 -38.29 57.62
C ASP A 5 -42.01 -36.91 56.98
N LYS A 6 -41.07 -36.18 57.58
CA LYS A 6 -40.80 -34.75 57.50
C LYS A 6 -39.29 -34.61 57.30
N SER A 7 -38.84 -34.11 56.16
CA SER A 7 -37.47 -33.61 55.90
C SER A 7 -37.34 -33.45 54.37
N GLU A 8 -36.57 -32.53 53.80
CA GLU A 8 -35.68 -31.51 54.30
C GLU A 8 -35.46 -30.49 53.18
N ASP A 9 -35.12 -29.29 53.60
CA ASP A 9 -34.66 -28.16 52.82
C ASP A 9 -33.46 -28.54 51.93
N SER A 10 -33.47 -28.10 50.67
CA SER A 10 -32.26 -28.02 49.84
C SER A 10 -32.42 -26.85 48.92
N ASP A 11 -32.32 -25.66 49.52
CA ASP A 11 -31.89 -24.44 48.87
C ASP A 11 -30.48 -24.67 48.30
N SER A 12 -30.43 -25.14 47.05
CA SER A 12 -29.18 -25.26 46.31
C SER A 12 -28.78 -23.87 45.83
N GLY A 13 -28.05 -23.16 46.69
CA GLY A 13 -27.41 -21.89 46.36
C GLY A 13 -26.57 -22.01 45.09
N PHE A 14 -27.08 -21.41 44.01
CA PHE A 14 -26.35 -21.17 42.78
C PHE A 14 -25.71 -19.78 42.88
N GLU A 15 -24.80 -19.60 43.84
CA GLU A 15 -24.03 -18.38 44.05
C GLU A 15 -22.58 -18.69 43.64
N SER A 16 -22.29 -18.61 42.33
CA SER A 16 -20.92 -18.77 41.83
C SER A 16 -20.73 -18.08 40.48
N ASP A 17 -21.16 -16.81 40.39
CA ASP A 17 -20.82 -15.93 39.25
C ASP A 17 -20.56 -14.47 39.66
N SER A 18 -20.79 -14.09 40.92
CA SER A 18 -20.69 -12.68 41.38
C SER A 18 -19.29 -12.24 41.81
N GLU A 19 -18.42 -13.18 42.20
CA GLU A 19 -17.07 -12.84 42.70
C GLU A 19 -16.10 -12.44 41.57
N ASP A 20 -16.23 -13.03 40.38
CA ASP A 20 -15.34 -12.72 39.24
C ASP A 20 -15.69 -11.34 38.63
N GLU A 21 -16.97 -11.00 38.49
CA GLU A 21 -17.40 -9.68 38.00
C GLU A 21 -16.96 -8.53 38.92
N THR A 22 -17.03 -8.73 40.24
CA THR A 22 -16.63 -7.70 41.22
C THR A 22 -15.12 -7.48 41.24
N GLN A 23 -14.33 -8.55 41.10
CA GLN A 23 -12.87 -8.45 40.96
C GLN A 23 -12.48 -7.71 39.67
N GLN A 24 -13.12 -8.04 38.55
CA GLN A 24 -12.87 -7.38 37.25
C GLN A 24 -13.19 -5.89 37.29
N ASN A 25 -14.31 -5.50 37.91
CA ASN A 25 -14.69 -4.09 38.03
C ASN A 25 -13.71 -3.30 38.91
N THR A 26 -13.23 -3.90 40.00
CA THR A 26 -12.22 -3.29 40.88
C THR A 26 -10.89 -3.08 40.14
N GLN A 27 -10.48 -4.06 39.31
CA GLN A 27 -9.28 -3.95 38.49
C GLN A 27 -9.38 -2.81 37.47
N ILE A 28 -10.53 -2.67 36.79
CA ILE A 28 -10.77 -1.62 35.79
C ILE A 28 -10.68 -0.22 36.42
N GLN A 29 -11.27 -0.03 37.61
CA GLN A 29 -11.20 1.24 38.34
C GLN A 29 -9.77 1.60 38.78
N ALA A 30 -8.99 0.59 39.21
CA ALA A 30 -7.59 0.79 39.56
C ALA A 30 -6.77 1.24 38.33
N LEU A 31 -6.96 0.57 37.18
CA LEU A 31 -6.29 0.94 35.93
C LEU A 31 -6.69 2.33 35.44
N GLU A 32 -7.96 2.72 35.55
CA GLU A 32 -8.42 4.06 35.19
C GLU A 32 -7.77 5.14 36.06
N THR A 33 -7.68 4.91 37.37
CA THR A 33 -7.02 5.83 38.30
C THR A 33 -5.52 5.97 37.99
N GLU A 34 -4.86 4.87 37.63
CA GLU A 34 -3.45 4.88 37.27
C GLU A 34 -3.19 5.59 35.93
N LEU A 35 -4.09 5.43 34.96
CA LEU A 35 -4.05 6.13 33.68
C LEU A 35 -4.25 7.64 33.81
N LEU A 36 -5.09 8.09 34.75
CA LEU A 36 -5.23 9.52 35.06
C LEU A 36 -3.92 10.11 35.60
N ASN A 37 -3.15 9.33 36.36
CA ASN A 37 -1.85 9.75 36.87
C ASN A 37 -0.73 9.64 35.82
N ASN A 38 -0.83 8.67 34.91
CA ASN A 38 0.19 8.38 33.89
C ASN A 38 -0.42 8.19 32.47
N PRO A 39 -0.92 9.26 31.82
CA PRO A 39 -1.63 9.12 30.53
C PRO A 39 -0.78 8.62 29.37
N SER A 40 0.55 8.75 29.47
CA SER A 40 1.51 8.32 28.44
C SER A 40 2.04 6.90 28.66
N ASN A 41 1.46 6.13 29.59
CA ASN A 41 1.86 4.74 29.80
C ASN A 41 1.10 3.80 28.85
N TYR A 42 1.79 3.34 27.82
CA TYR A 42 1.22 2.46 26.80
C TYR A 42 0.69 1.13 27.37
N ASP A 43 1.43 0.49 28.26
CA ASP A 43 1.07 -0.83 28.79
C ASP A 43 -0.20 -0.77 29.65
N LEU A 44 -0.40 0.34 30.38
CA LEU A 44 -1.63 0.56 31.15
C LEU A 44 -2.84 0.71 30.23
N HIS A 45 -2.72 1.43 29.12
CA HIS A 45 -3.80 1.55 28.14
C HIS A 45 -4.15 0.20 27.52
N VAL A 46 -3.14 -0.60 27.14
CA VAL A 46 -3.36 -1.95 26.59
C VAL A 46 -4.07 -2.85 27.59
N GLN A 47 -3.66 -2.83 28.87
CA GLN A 47 -4.32 -3.61 29.92
C GLN A 47 -5.75 -3.16 30.17
N TYR A 48 -5.99 -1.84 30.19
CA TYR A 48 -7.31 -1.25 30.38
C TYR A 48 -8.27 -1.63 29.24
N ILE A 49 -7.85 -1.50 27.98
CA ILE A 49 -8.62 -1.90 26.80
C ILE A 49 -8.94 -3.40 26.84
N LYS A 50 -7.96 -4.25 27.21
CA LYS A 50 -8.19 -5.70 27.34
C LYS A 50 -9.20 -6.03 28.44
N ALA A 51 -9.13 -5.35 29.58
CA ALA A 51 -10.07 -5.55 30.69
C ALA A 51 -11.50 -5.12 30.30
N LEU A 52 -11.64 -3.95 29.66
CA LEU A 52 -12.94 -3.47 29.14
C LEU A 52 -13.53 -4.41 28.09
N ARG A 53 -12.71 -4.94 27.18
CA ARG A 53 -13.13 -5.91 26.17
C ARG A 53 -13.63 -7.21 26.81
N LYS A 54 -13.01 -7.67 27.91
CA LYS A 54 -13.45 -8.85 28.67
C LYS A 54 -14.78 -8.60 29.41
N GLN A 55 -14.95 -7.41 29.97
CA GLN A 55 -16.16 -7.01 30.70
C GLN A 55 -17.37 -6.79 29.77
N GLY A 56 -17.14 -6.45 28.50
CA GLY A 56 -18.22 -6.18 27.54
C GLY A 56 -18.83 -4.78 27.65
N ASP A 57 -18.17 -3.83 28.34
CA ASP A 57 -18.57 -2.41 28.36
C ASP A 57 -18.11 -1.73 27.06
N ILE A 58 -18.91 -1.93 25.99
CA ILE A 58 -18.58 -1.52 24.62
C ILE A 58 -18.33 0.00 24.51
N GLU A 59 -19.12 0.80 25.21
CA GLU A 59 -19.05 2.25 25.10
C GLU A 59 -17.78 2.80 25.75
N LYS A 60 -17.43 2.32 26.94
CA LYS A 60 -16.12 2.66 27.55
C LYS A 60 -14.96 2.11 26.73
N LEU A 61 -15.10 0.93 26.14
CA LEU A 61 -14.07 0.36 25.28
C LEU A 61 -13.77 1.25 24.07
N ARG A 62 -14.80 1.80 23.42
CA ARG A 62 -14.65 2.78 22.33
C ARG A 62 -13.92 4.03 22.79
N GLN A 63 -14.36 4.62 23.90
CA GLN A 63 -13.74 5.83 24.46
C GLN A 63 -12.28 5.59 24.84
N ALA A 64 -11.95 4.44 25.42
CA ALA A 64 -10.58 4.07 25.77
C ALA A 64 -9.68 3.93 24.53
N ARG A 65 -10.18 3.29 23.46
CA ARG A 65 -9.46 3.16 22.19
C ARG A 65 -9.28 4.50 21.47
N GLU A 66 -10.29 5.36 21.47
CA GLU A 66 -10.18 6.73 20.94
C GLU A 66 -9.16 7.55 21.73
N ALA A 67 -9.22 7.53 23.07
CA ALA A 67 -8.28 8.25 23.91
C ALA A 67 -6.84 7.77 23.70
N MET A 68 -6.63 6.46 23.59
CA MET A 68 -5.30 5.90 23.36
C MET A 68 -4.79 6.18 21.94
N SER A 69 -5.65 6.10 20.91
CA SER A 69 -5.26 6.37 19.50
C SER A 69 -4.94 7.85 19.24
N ALA A 70 -5.49 8.76 20.05
CA ALA A 70 -5.12 10.17 20.02
C ALA A 70 -3.68 10.42 20.53
N ILE A 71 -3.11 9.49 21.31
CA ILE A 71 -1.81 9.65 21.96
C ILE A 71 -0.74 8.80 21.25
N PHE A 72 -1.09 7.61 20.78
CA PHE A 72 -0.16 6.64 20.20
C PHE A 72 -0.61 6.17 18.81
N PRO A 73 0.34 6.01 17.85
CA PRO A 73 0.07 5.24 16.65
C PRO A 73 -0.24 3.79 16.99
N PHE A 74 -1.25 3.21 16.38
CA PHE A 74 -1.66 1.83 16.59
C PHE A 74 -1.15 0.93 15.46
N SER A 75 -0.80 -0.30 15.81
CA SER A 75 -0.51 -1.38 14.87
C SER A 75 -1.70 -2.36 14.81
N GLU A 76 -1.57 -3.51 15.45
CA GLU A 76 -2.54 -4.61 15.45
C GLU A 76 -3.86 -4.25 16.12
N MET A 77 -3.86 -3.24 17.00
CA MET A 77 -5.06 -2.77 17.70
C MET A 77 -6.13 -2.21 16.77
N TRP A 78 -5.75 -1.62 15.63
CA TRP A 78 -6.72 -1.21 14.63
C TRP A 78 -7.53 -2.39 14.11
N GLN A 79 -6.87 -3.53 13.83
CA GLN A 79 -7.54 -4.72 13.33
C GLN A 79 -8.47 -5.34 14.38
N GLU A 80 -8.06 -5.38 15.66
CA GLU A 80 -8.93 -5.84 16.74
C GLU A 80 -10.16 -4.95 16.87
N TRP A 81 -9.95 -3.63 16.85
CA TRP A 81 -11.04 -2.67 16.98
C TRP A 81 -12.03 -2.77 15.81
N THR A 82 -11.54 -2.78 14.57
CA THR A 82 -12.41 -2.92 13.40
C THR A 82 -13.19 -4.24 13.42
N LYS A 83 -12.55 -5.35 13.81
CA LYS A 83 -13.24 -6.66 13.93
C LYS A 83 -14.31 -6.65 15.00
N ASP A 84 -14.03 -6.05 16.16
CA ASP A 84 -15.02 -5.90 17.22
C ASP A 84 -16.22 -5.08 16.72
N GLU A 85 -15.99 -3.91 16.11
CA GLU A 85 -17.07 -3.07 15.58
C GLU A 85 -17.88 -3.78 14.49
N THR A 86 -17.22 -4.48 13.55
CA THR A 86 -17.90 -5.29 12.54
C THR A 86 -18.76 -6.38 13.17
N SER A 87 -18.29 -7.03 14.24
CA SER A 87 -19.06 -8.08 14.94
C SER A 87 -20.25 -7.54 15.73
N LEU A 88 -20.15 -6.31 16.25
CA LEU A 88 -21.19 -5.65 17.04
C LEU A 88 -22.26 -4.98 16.16
N CYS A 89 -21.90 -4.67 14.91
CA CYS A 89 -22.76 -3.93 13.99
C CYS A 89 -23.38 -4.85 12.93
N SER A 90 -24.60 -5.32 13.18
CA SER A 90 -25.35 -6.16 12.24
C SER A 90 -26.18 -5.38 11.19
N GLY A 91 -26.03 -4.06 11.10
CA GLY A 91 -26.88 -3.19 10.28
C GLY A 91 -26.10 -2.37 9.23
N THR A 92 -26.75 -2.06 8.10
CA THR A 92 -26.19 -1.21 7.03
C THR A 92 -25.85 0.20 7.48
N ASP A 93 -26.50 0.68 8.54
CA ASP A 93 -26.34 2.04 9.07
C ASP A 93 -24.98 2.24 9.77
N ALA A 94 -24.33 1.14 10.19
CA ALA A 94 -23.02 1.17 10.83
C ALA A 94 -21.85 1.13 9.84
N LEU A 95 -22.11 0.81 8.56
CA LEU A 95 -21.05 0.69 7.55
C LEU A 95 -20.21 1.96 7.39
N PRO A 96 -20.80 3.18 7.30
CA PRO A 96 -20.00 4.39 7.16
C PRO A 96 -19.09 4.66 8.38
N ALA A 97 -19.52 4.25 9.58
CA ALA A 97 -18.73 4.41 10.80
C ALA A 97 -17.53 3.45 10.80
N ILE A 98 -17.74 2.19 10.39
CA ILE A 98 -16.66 1.21 10.28
C ILE A 98 -15.69 1.55 9.14
N GLU A 99 -16.19 1.99 7.98
CA GLU A 99 -15.32 2.47 6.89
C GLU A 99 -14.45 3.64 7.38
N LYS A 100 -15.02 4.58 8.13
CA LYS A 100 -14.27 5.69 8.71
C LYS A 100 -13.20 5.21 9.70
N LEU A 101 -13.48 4.16 10.47
CA LEU A 101 -12.52 3.55 11.38
C LEU A 101 -11.34 2.91 10.61
N PHE A 102 -11.63 2.17 9.54
CA PHE A 102 -10.60 1.66 8.64
C PHE A 102 -9.77 2.78 8.03
N GLU A 103 -10.40 3.84 7.54
CA GLU A 103 -9.74 5.02 6.96
C GLU A 103 -8.77 5.68 7.96
N TYR A 104 -9.15 5.77 9.24
CA TYR A 104 -8.23 6.21 10.27
C TYR A 104 -7.05 5.25 10.44
N GLY A 105 -7.31 3.96 10.60
CA GLY A 105 -6.24 2.99 10.83
C GLY A 105 -5.23 2.88 9.68
N VAL A 106 -5.69 2.87 8.43
CA VAL A 106 -4.79 2.81 7.26
C VAL A 106 -4.02 4.11 7.03
N SER A 107 -4.50 5.23 7.60
CA SER A 107 -3.80 6.53 7.55
C SER A 107 -2.76 6.71 8.64
N ASP A 108 -2.94 6.02 9.77
CA ASP A 108 -2.08 6.11 10.95
C ASP A 108 -0.78 5.33 10.76
N TYR A 109 -0.88 4.06 10.36
CA TYR A 109 0.28 3.18 10.14
C TYR A 109 0.11 2.29 8.91
N LEU A 110 1.22 2.06 8.19
CA LEU A 110 1.22 1.16 7.03
C LEU A 110 1.12 -0.31 7.47
N SER A 111 -0.10 -0.84 7.49
CA SER A 111 -0.37 -2.26 7.73
C SER A 111 -1.05 -2.89 6.52
N VAL A 112 -0.36 -3.83 5.87
CA VAL A 112 -0.92 -4.60 4.73
C VAL A 112 -2.12 -5.42 5.20
N ALA A 113 -2.04 -6.02 6.38
CA ALA A 113 -3.11 -6.83 6.95
C ALA A 113 -4.39 -6.00 7.18
N LEU A 114 -4.25 -4.75 7.66
CA LEU A 114 -5.39 -3.85 7.81
C LEU A 114 -6.01 -3.45 6.47
N TRP A 115 -5.18 -3.20 5.44
CA TRP A 115 -5.69 -2.97 4.08
C TRP A 115 -6.46 -4.18 3.53
N CYS A 116 -5.95 -5.40 3.74
CA CYS A 116 -6.66 -6.63 3.36
C CYS A 116 -8.01 -6.74 4.09
N ASP A 117 -8.04 -6.55 5.42
CA ASP A 117 -9.27 -6.56 6.21
C ASP A 117 -10.26 -5.49 5.70
N TYR A 118 -9.78 -4.29 5.35
CA TYR A 118 -10.64 -3.23 4.82
C TYR A 118 -11.24 -3.59 3.44
N LEU A 119 -10.43 -4.14 2.54
CA LEU A 119 -10.87 -4.58 1.22
C LEU A 119 -11.93 -5.69 1.33
N SER A 120 -11.68 -6.70 2.16
CA SER A 120 -12.64 -7.78 2.43
C SER A 120 -13.93 -7.26 3.06
N PHE A 121 -13.82 -6.36 4.04
CA PHE A 121 -14.99 -5.74 4.68
C PHE A 121 -15.89 -5.04 3.66
N VAL A 122 -15.33 -4.22 2.78
CA VAL A 122 -16.11 -3.52 1.74
C VAL A 122 -16.75 -4.51 0.76
N GLN A 123 -16.07 -5.59 0.40
CA GLN A 123 -16.66 -6.61 -0.48
C GLN A 123 -17.83 -7.37 0.16
N GLU A 124 -17.73 -7.67 1.46
CA GLU A 124 -18.73 -8.48 2.18
C GLU A 124 -19.97 -7.68 2.57
N HIS A 125 -19.76 -6.41 2.95
CA HIS A 125 -20.78 -5.59 3.60
C HIS A 125 -21.34 -4.46 2.73
N ASP A 126 -20.60 -3.94 1.74
CA ASP A 126 -21.18 -2.97 0.80
C ASP A 126 -22.05 -3.68 -0.23
N GLN A 127 -23.36 -3.44 -0.16
CA GLN A 127 -24.34 -4.08 -1.04
C GLN A 127 -24.05 -3.83 -2.53
N SER A 128 -23.58 -2.63 -2.89
CA SER A 128 -23.31 -2.28 -4.29
C SER A 128 -22.11 -3.04 -4.84
N VAL A 129 -21.10 -3.29 -3.99
CA VAL A 129 -19.90 -4.06 -4.31
C VAL A 129 -20.23 -5.55 -4.37
N ARG A 130 -20.95 -6.06 -3.36
CA ARG A 130 -21.36 -7.47 -3.28
C ARG A 130 -22.24 -7.90 -4.44
N THR A 131 -23.13 -7.02 -4.90
CA THR A 131 -23.99 -7.27 -6.08
C THR A 131 -23.28 -6.96 -7.40
N LEU A 132 -22.00 -6.56 -7.36
CA LEU A 132 -21.20 -6.21 -8.54
C LEU A 132 -21.89 -5.21 -9.46
N SER A 133 -22.60 -4.25 -8.87
CA SER A 133 -23.17 -3.13 -9.63
C SER A 133 -22.04 -2.31 -10.26
N ALA A 134 -22.30 -1.62 -11.37
CA ALA A 134 -21.28 -0.79 -12.02
C ALA A 134 -20.65 0.26 -11.07
N ALA A 135 -21.46 0.84 -10.18
CA ALA A 135 -21.00 1.77 -9.15
C ALA A 135 -20.15 1.06 -8.08
N GLY A 136 -20.58 -0.10 -7.60
CA GLY A 136 -19.83 -0.90 -6.62
C GLY A 136 -18.50 -1.42 -7.17
N ILE A 137 -18.47 -1.92 -8.40
CA ILE A 137 -17.22 -2.29 -9.08
C ILE A 137 -16.27 -1.11 -9.15
N THR A 138 -16.78 0.08 -9.49
CA THR A 138 -15.95 1.30 -9.54
C THR A 138 -15.44 1.68 -8.15
N LYS A 139 -16.28 1.61 -7.12
CA LYS A 139 -15.89 1.84 -5.71
C LYS A 139 -14.77 0.88 -5.28
N ALA A 140 -14.96 -0.42 -5.49
CA ALA A 140 -13.99 -1.45 -5.11
C ALA A 140 -12.66 -1.28 -5.85
N ARG A 141 -12.69 -1.07 -7.18
CA ARG A 141 -11.47 -0.81 -7.98
C ARG A 141 -10.70 0.40 -7.47
N ASN A 142 -11.38 1.51 -7.17
CA ASN A 142 -10.73 2.70 -6.62
C ASN A 142 -10.09 2.40 -5.25
N LEU A 143 -10.74 1.60 -4.41
CA LEU A 143 -10.19 1.20 -3.11
C LEU A 143 -8.97 0.30 -3.26
N PHE A 144 -9.00 -0.68 -4.18
CA PHE A 144 -7.86 -1.52 -4.51
C PHE A 144 -6.67 -0.71 -5.02
N GLU A 145 -6.89 0.23 -5.93
CA GLU A 145 -5.82 1.10 -6.44
C GLU A 145 -5.22 1.97 -5.33
N ARG A 146 -6.04 2.46 -4.39
CA ARG A 146 -5.53 3.15 -3.19
C ARG A 146 -4.66 2.23 -2.32
N ALA A 147 -5.12 1.01 -2.07
CA ALA A 147 -4.36 0.02 -1.31
C ALA A 147 -3.03 -0.33 -1.99
N LEU A 148 -3.01 -0.46 -3.32
CA LEU A 148 -1.79 -0.69 -4.10
C LEU A 148 -0.81 0.48 -4.03
N VAL A 149 -1.30 1.72 -4.09
CA VAL A 149 -0.45 2.92 -3.93
C VAL A 149 0.15 2.98 -2.53
N ALA A 150 -0.61 2.65 -1.50
CA ALA A 150 -0.13 2.69 -0.11
C ALA A 150 0.82 1.53 0.22
N ALA A 151 0.45 0.30 -0.16
CA ALA A 151 1.02 -0.93 0.39
C ALA A 151 1.41 -1.97 -0.68
N GLY A 152 1.14 -1.72 -1.97
CA GLY A 152 1.42 -2.67 -3.06
C GLY A 152 2.91 -2.87 -3.35
N LEU A 153 3.80 -2.00 -2.85
CA LEU A 153 5.25 -2.14 -2.95
C LEU A 153 5.88 -2.81 -1.71
N HIS A 154 5.07 -3.25 -0.75
CA HIS A 154 5.56 -3.90 0.46
C HIS A 154 6.17 -5.28 0.12
N VAL A 155 7.50 -5.38 0.14
CA VAL A 155 8.25 -6.54 -0.40
C VAL A 155 7.75 -7.89 0.12
N ALA A 156 7.46 -8.00 1.41
CA ALA A 156 7.10 -9.27 2.05
C ALA A 156 5.61 -9.64 1.95
N GLU A 157 4.73 -8.64 1.81
CA GLU A 157 3.29 -8.88 2.01
C GLU A 157 2.38 -8.17 1.00
N GLY A 158 2.89 -7.21 0.22
CA GLY A 158 2.11 -6.45 -0.74
C GLY A 158 1.44 -7.33 -1.79
N SER A 159 1.99 -8.54 -2.03
CA SER A 159 1.43 -9.56 -2.90
C SER A 159 0.01 -9.94 -2.53
N LYS A 160 -0.31 -9.95 -1.22
CA LYS A 160 -1.65 -10.23 -0.69
C LYS A 160 -2.70 -9.28 -1.28
N ILE A 161 -2.37 -7.99 -1.41
CA ILE A 161 -3.28 -6.99 -2.00
C ILE A 161 -3.42 -7.21 -3.51
N TRP A 162 -2.32 -7.52 -4.21
CA TRP A 162 -2.38 -7.84 -5.64
C TRP A 162 -3.20 -9.09 -5.92
N GLU A 163 -3.10 -10.12 -5.07
CA GLU A 163 -3.86 -11.37 -5.15
C GLU A 163 -5.35 -11.11 -4.96
N LEU A 164 -5.73 -10.44 -3.85
CA LEU A 164 -7.12 -10.07 -3.60
C LEU A 164 -7.71 -9.24 -4.75
N TYR A 165 -6.92 -8.35 -5.35
CA TYR A 165 -7.41 -7.56 -6.49
C TYR A 165 -7.60 -8.42 -7.74
N ARG A 166 -6.69 -9.38 -8.01
CA ARG A 166 -6.84 -10.32 -9.13
C ARG A 166 -8.07 -11.21 -8.94
N GLU A 167 -8.27 -11.75 -7.75
CA GLU A 167 -9.43 -12.58 -7.41
C GLU A 167 -10.73 -11.81 -7.63
N PHE A 168 -10.78 -10.54 -7.21
CA PHE A 168 -11.94 -9.68 -7.45
C PHE A 168 -12.23 -9.46 -8.94
N GLU A 169 -11.20 -9.16 -9.76
CA GLU A 169 -11.39 -8.97 -11.20
C GLU A 169 -11.73 -10.28 -11.93
N GLN A 170 -11.21 -11.43 -11.45
CA GLN A 170 -11.60 -12.75 -11.94
C GLN A 170 -13.06 -13.09 -11.57
N ALA A 171 -13.49 -12.76 -10.35
CA ALA A 171 -14.89 -12.91 -9.96
C ALA A 171 -15.83 -12.09 -10.85
N ILE A 172 -15.46 -10.83 -11.17
CA ILE A 172 -16.20 -10.02 -12.14
C ILE A 172 -16.28 -10.73 -13.49
N PHE A 173 -15.17 -11.28 -14.00
CA PHE A 173 -15.15 -11.98 -15.28
C PHE A 173 -16.14 -13.15 -15.33
N LEU A 174 -16.26 -13.92 -14.26
CA LEU A 174 -17.21 -15.03 -14.15
C LEU A 174 -18.68 -14.59 -14.19
N THR A 175 -18.97 -13.32 -13.85
CA THR A 175 -20.35 -12.77 -13.91
C THR A 175 -20.74 -12.20 -15.26
N ILE A 176 -19.78 -11.99 -16.17
CA ILE A 176 -20.06 -11.44 -17.50
C ILE A 176 -20.65 -12.54 -18.38
N ASP A 177 -21.76 -12.23 -19.05
CA ASP A 177 -22.42 -13.14 -19.98
C ASP A 177 -21.47 -13.67 -21.06
N GLU A 178 -21.54 -14.96 -21.35
CA GLU A 178 -20.65 -15.63 -22.30
C GLU A 178 -20.83 -15.09 -23.73
N THR A 179 -22.00 -14.53 -24.05
CA THR A 179 -22.29 -13.98 -25.37
C THR A 179 -21.70 -12.58 -25.57
N ASP A 180 -21.37 -11.86 -24.50
CA ASP A 180 -20.76 -10.52 -24.56
C ASP A 180 -19.23 -10.61 -24.66
N ALA A 181 -18.76 -11.00 -25.85
CA ALA A 181 -17.34 -11.13 -26.15
C ALA A 181 -16.54 -9.84 -25.89
N ASP A 182 -17.15 -8.67 -26.14
CA ASP A 182 -16.48 -7.38 -25.99
C ASP A 182 -16.22 -7.04 -24.51
N SER A 183 -17.19 -7.25 -23.63
CA SER A 183 -17.00 -7.01 -22.20
C SER A 183 -16.06 -8.04 -21.57
N ARG A 184 -16.12 -9.30 -22.02
CA ARG A 184 -15.20 -10.35 -21.58
C ARG A 184 -13.76 -10.02 -21.95
N GLU A 185 -13.51 -9.63 -23.20
CA GLU A 185 -12.15 -9.27 -23.64
C GLU A 185 -11.61 -8.06 -22.87
N LYS A 186 -12.44 -7.02 -22.64
CA LYS A 186 -12.04 -5.88 -21.79
C LYS A 186 -11.66 -6.32 -20.39
N GLN A 187 -12.38 -7.27 -19.81
CA GLN A 187 -12.12 -7.78 -18.48
C GLN A 187 -10.86 -8.66 -18.44
N VAL A 188 -10.65 -9.52 -19.44
CA VAL A 188 -9.40 -10.30 -19.62
C VAL A 188 -8.21 -9.35 -19.72
N GLN A 189 -8.31 -8.29 -20.51
CA GLN A 189 -7.21 -7.33 -20.63
C GLN A 189 -6.92 -6.58 -19.33
N ARG A 190 -7.93 -6.33 -18.48
CA ARG A 190 -7.72 -5.76 -17.13
C ARG A 190 -6.94 -6.71 -16.24
N ILE A 191 -7.33 -7.99 -16.19
CA ILE A 191 -6.63 -9.02 -15.42
C ILE A 191 -5.19 -9.18 -15.91
N ARG A 192 -4.98 -9.24 -17.23
CA ARG A 192 -3.66 -9.29 -17.86
C ARG A 192 -2.78 -8.10 -17.46
N ASN A 193 -3.33 -6.88 -17.55
CA ASN A 193 -2.61 -5.67 -17.14
C ASN A 193 -2.24 -5.70 -15.64
N LEU A 194 -3.09 -6.28 -14.79
CA LEU A 194 -2.82 -6.41 -13.37
C LEU A 194 -1.66 -7.39 -13.11
N PHE A 195 -1.59 -8.51 -13.82
CA PHE A 195 -0.44 -9.42 -13.79
C PHE A 195 0.85 -8.73 -14.25
N HIS A 196 0.81 -7.99 -15.37
CA HIS A 196 1.99 -7.28 -15.88
C HIS A 196 2.52 -6.25 -14.90
N ARG A 197 1.62 -5.51 -14.24
CA ARG A 197 1.98 -4.59 -13.16
C ARG A 197 2.59 -5.33 -11.98
N HIS A 198 1.97 -6.40 -11.51
CA HIS A 198 2.46 -7.18 -10.37
C HIS A 198 3.86 -7.78 -10.62
N LEU A 199 4.09 -8.38 -11.80
CA LEU A 199 5.40 -8.91 -12.22
C LEU A 199 6.50 -7.84 -12.36
N SER A 200 6.11 -6.56 -12.42
CA SER A 200 7.03 -5.43 -12.45
C SER A 200 7.39 -4.92 -11.05
N VAL A 201 6.85 -5.51 -9.99
CA VAL A 201 7.12 -5.14 -8.59
C VAL A 201 8.00 -6.20 -7.90
N PRO A 202 9.09 -5.81 -7.21
CA PRO A 202 10.01 -6.74 -6.57
C PRO A 202 9.46 -7.27 -5.24
N LEU A 203 8.48 -8.14 -5.33
CA LEU A 203 7.85 -8.81 -4.18
C LEU A 203 8.42 -10.21 -3.96
N ALA A 204 8.24 -10.74 -2.76
CA ALA A 204 8.78 -12.03 -2.34
C ALA A 204 8.18 -13.23 -3.12
N ASP A 205 6.95 -13.09 -3.61
CA ASP A 205 6.17 -14.11 -4.31
C ASP A 205 6.34 -14.08 -5.84
N LEU A 206 7.27 -13.26 -6.37
CA LEU A 206 7.41 -12.99 -7.80
C LEU A 206 7.46 -14.25 -8.68
N SER A 207 8.15 -15.30 -8.23
CA SER A 207 8.21 -16.59 -8.93
C SER A 207 6.86 -17.31 -8.96
N SER A 208 6.12 -17.30 -7.85
CA SER A 208 4.77 -17.85 -7.77
C SER A 208 3.82 -17.11 -8.70
N THR A 209 3.86 -15.76 -8.65
CA THR A 209 3.06 -14.91 -9.53
C THR A 209 3.33 -15.17 -11.02
N LEU A 210 4.58 -15.46 -11.41
CA LEU A 210 4.90 -15.81 -12.80
C LEU A 210 4.22 -17.12 -13.24
N LEU A 211 4.27 -18.15 -12.39
CA LEU A 211 3.63 -19.44 -12.68
C LEU A 211 2.11 -19.28 -12.78
N THR A 212 1.50 -18.54 -11.84
CA THR A 212 0.08 -18.23 -11.88
C THR A 212 -0.30 -17.45 -13.15
N TYR A 213 0.53 -16.50 -13.57
CA TYR A 213 0.29 -15.75 -14.81
C TYR A 213 0.32 -16.64 -16.05
N LYS A 214 1.29 -17.56 -16.13
CA LYS A 214 1.40 -18.52 -17.24
C LYS A 214 0.22 -19.48 -17.31
N ALA A 215 -0.18 -20.03 -16.15
CA ALA A 215 -1.36 -20.88 -16.06
C ALA A 215 -2.60 -20.12 -16.55
N TRP A 216 -2.78 -18.88 -16.09
CA TRP A 216 -3.90 -18.04 -16.49
C TRP A 216 -3.90 -17.70 -17.99
N GLU A 217 -2.76 -17.34 -18.60
CA GLU A 217 -2.70 -17.10 -20.05
C GLU A 217 -2.94 -18.39 -20.86
N ALA A 218 -2.54 -19.56 -20.35
CA ALA A 218 -2.86 -20.83 -20.99
C ALA A 218 -4.37 -21.11 -21.01
N GLU A 219 -5.10 -20.75 -19.96
CA GLU A 219 -6.57 -20.76 -19.94
C GLU A 219 -7.19 -19.80 -20.96
N GLN A 220 -6.49 -18.70 -21.29
CA GLN A 220 -6.89 -17.77 -22.35
C GLN A 220 -6.47 -18.23 -23.77
N GLY A 221 -5.86 -19.42 -23.90
CA GLY A 221 -5.48 -20.03 -25.19
C GLY A 221 -4.02 -19.79 -25.60
N ALA A 222 -3.16 -19.26 -24.73
CA ALA A 222 -1.74 -19.14 -25.01
C ALA A 222 -1.03 -20.50 -24.85
N ASN A 223 -0.12 -20.84 -25.77
CA ASN A 223 0.69 -22.05 -25.65
C ASN A 223 1.96 -21.74 -24.84
N LEU A 224 1.85 -21.85 -23.52
CA LEU A 224 2.93 -21.59 -22.57
C LEU A 224 3.29 -22.85 -21.78
N ASP A 225 4.58 -23.00 -21.48
CA ASP A 225 5.06 -23.98 -20.52
C ASP A 225 4.75 -23.48 -19.09
N VAL A 226 3.68 -24.02 -18.50
CA VAL A 226 3.06 -23.55 -17.25
C VAL A 226 3.93 -23.84 -16.02
N ASP A 227 4.67 -24.95 -16.03
CA ASP A 227 5.41 -25.45 -14.85
C ASP A 227 6.85 -24.94 -14.77
N SER A 228 7.33 -24.28 -15.82
CA SER A 228 8.73 -23.83 -15.92
C SER A 228 8.88 -22.35 -15.54
N SER A 229 10.01 -22.02 -14.91
CA SER A 229 10.42 -20.62 -14.68
C SER A 229 11.00 -19.94 -15.93
N ASN A 230 11.09 -20.66 -17.05
CA ASN A 230 11.56 -20.13 -18.33
C ASN A 230 10.61 -19.04 -18.86
N LEU A 231 11.12 -18.00 -19.50
CA LEU A 231 10.34 -16.88 -20.03
C LEU A 231 9.91 -17.08 -21.49
N ASP A 232 10.20 -18.25 -22.06
CA ASP A 232 9.81 -18.61 -23.43
C ASP A 232 8.30 -18.49 -23.64
N GLY A 233 7.90 -17.89 -24.77
CA GLY A 233 6.50 -17.66 -25.13
C GLY A 233 5.87 -16.41 -24.52
N LEU A 234 6.51 -15.77 -23.51
CA LEU A 234 6.02 -14.52 -22.96
C LEU A 234 6.35 -13.32 -23.85
N SER A 235 5.54 -12.27 -23.74
CA SER A 235 5.87 -10.99 -24.37
C SER A 235 7.25 -10.49 -23.92
N PRO A 236 8.11 -10.01 -24.83
CA PRO A 236 9.46 -9.52 -24.50
C PRO A 236 9.44 -8.43 -23.42
N HIS A 237 8.38 -7.62 -23.37
CA HIS A 237 8.21 -6.58 -22.37
C HIS A 237 8.05 -7.18 -20.97
N VAL A 238 7.19 -8.18 -20.81
CA VAL A 238 6.92 -8.86 -19.52
C VAL A 238 8.17 -9.61 -19.06
N ALA A 239 8.83 -10.34 -19.97
CA ALA A 239 10.06 -11.04 -19.67
C ALA A 239 11.18 -10.07 -19.21
N SER A 240 11.35 -8.95 -19.90
CA SER A 240 12.34 -7.92 -19.52
C SER A 240 12.03 -7.29 -18.15
N SER A 241 10.76 -6.93 -17.91
CA SER A 241 10.33 -6.39 -16.63
C SER A 241 10.57 -7.38 -15.50
N TYR A 242 10.16 -8.64 -15.67
CA TYR A 242 10.39 -9.71 -14.70
C TYR A 242 11.88 -9.91 -14.38
N GLN A 243 12.76 -9.95 -15.39
CA GLN A 243 14.20 -10.07 -15.18
C GLN A 243 14.80 -8.88 -14.40
N LYS A 244 14.35 -7.66 -14.69
CA LYS A 244 14.76 -6.46 -13.94
C LYS A 244 14.31 -6.57 -12.47
N THR A 245 13.09 -7.05 -12.26
CA THR A 245 12.51 -7.26 -10.94
C THR A 245 13.28 -8.32 -10.15
N LEU A 246 13.57 -9.48 -10.75
CA LEU A 246 14.38 -10.54 -10.15
C LEU A 246 15.79 -10.06 -9.76
N SER A 247 16.39 -9.25 -10.62
CA SER A 247 17.69 -8.65 -10.31
C SER A 247 17.57 -7.81 -9.04
N ARG A 248 16.52 -7.00 -8.90
CA ARG A 248 16.30 -6.16 -7.72
C ARG A 248 16.02 -6.98 -6.44
N THR A 249 15.23 -8.05 -6.50
CA THR A 249 14.98 -8.90 -5.32
C THR A 249 16.26 -9.57 -4.83
N HIS A 250 17.13 -10.01 -5.74
CA HIS A 250 18.46 -10.52 -5.38
C HIS A 250 19.31 -9.49 -4.63
N HIS A 251 19.27 -8.21 -5.05
CA HIS A 251 19.96 -7.13 -4.36
C HIS A 251 19.37 -6.87 -2.96
N GLU A 252 18.04 -6.83 -2.81
CA GLU A 252 17.38 -6.65 -1.51
C GLU A 252 17.73 -7.80 -0.54
N ASN A 253 17.72 -9.04 -1.02
CA ASN A 253 18.13 -10.20 -0.21
C ASN A 253 19.61 -10.10 0.21
N GLN A 254 20.50 -9.64 -0.66
CA GLN A 254 21.90 -9.38 -0.28
C GLN A 254 22.03 -8.29 0.80
N ILE A 255 21.17 -7.27 0.79
CA ILE A 255 21.15 -6.23 1.83
C ILE A 255 20.68 -6.83 3.16
N SER A 256 19.63 -7.67 3.13
CA SER A 256 19.07 -8.33 4.32
C SER A 256 20.06 -9.32 4.96
N HIS A 257 20.74 -10.14 4.15
CA HIS A 257 21.68 -11.17 4.64
C HIS A 257 23.06 -10.64 5.03
N LYS A 258 23.43 -9.41 4.65
CA LYS A 258 24.61 -8.75 5.22
C LYS A 258 24.26 -8.30 6.64
N VAL A 259 24.69 -9.10 7.63
CA VAL A 259 24.81 -8.70 9.04
C VAL A 259 25.95 -7.68 9.15
N ALA A 260 25.76 -6.54 8.50
CA ALA A 260 26.61 -5.38 8.68
C ALA A 260 26.05 -4.60 9.89
N PRO A 261 26.91 -4.02 10.74
CA PRO A 261 26.45 -3.12 11.79
C PRO A 261 25.55 -2.02 11.20
N GLU A 262 24.55 -1.57 11.95
CA GLU A 262 23.48 -0.67 11.49
C GLU A 262 24.00 0.60 10.78
N SER A 263 25.17 1.09 11.20
CA SER A 263 25.90 2.21 10.58
C SER A 263 26.30 1.93 9.12
N GLU A 264 26.74 0.73 8.80
CA GLU A 264 27.12 0.33 7.44
C GLU A 264 25.90 0.11 6.54
N ARG A 265 24.79 -0.39 7.10
CA ARG A 265 23.51 -0.52 6.41
C ARG A 265 22.95 0.84 6.01
N LEU A 266 23.00 1.81 6.92
CA LEU A 266 22.57 3.19 6.66
C LEU A 266 23.45 3.85 5.59
N GLN A 267 24.78 3.70 5.66
CA GLN A 267 25.66 4.25 4.63
C GLN A 267 25.45 3.60 3.26
N HIS A 268 25.22 2.29 3.22
CA HIS A 268 24.91 1.59 1.97
C HIS A 268 23.58 2.06 1.38
N PHE A 269 22.54 2.21 2.21
CA PHE A 269 21.25 2.78 1.80
C PHE A 269 21.41 4.20 1.24
N MET A 270 22.11 5.08 1.96
CA MET A 270 22.38 6.45 1.51
C MET A 270 23.17 6.48 0.19
N TRP A 271 24.12 5.57 0.01
CA TRP A 271 24.88 5.45 -1.22
C TRP A 271 24.01 4.97 -2.40
N VAL A 272 23.12 4.00 -2.18
CA VAL A 272 22.17 3.54 -3.21
C VAL A 272 21.20 4.66 -3.59
N CYS A 273 20.63 5.37 -2.60
CA CYS A 273 19.77 6.54 -2.84
C CYS A 273 20.52 7.64 -3.58
N ALA A 274 21.77 7.93 -3.21
CA ALA A 274 22.62 8.90 -3.89
C ALA A 274 22.93 8.48 -5.33
N ARG A 275 23.14 7.19 -5.61
CA ARG A 275 23.33 6.68 -6.97
C ARG A 275 22.06 6.75 -7.81
N GLY A 276 20.90 6.46 -7.20
CA GLY A 276 19.60 6.64 -7.82
C GLY A 276 19.34 8.10 -8.19
N MET A 277 19.57 9.01 -7.24
CA MET A 277 19.49 10.46 -7.45
C MET A 277 20.50 10.96 -8.48
N ALA A 278 21.75 10.46 -8.46
CA ALA A 278 22.77 10.85 -9.43
C ALA A 278 22.45 10.34 -10.84
N ARG A 279 21.82 9.17 -10.97
CA ARG A 279 21.31 8.65 -12.26
C ARG A 279 20.14 9.49 -12.77
N TRP A 280 19.24 9.89 -11.88
CA TRP A 280 18.14 10.80 -12.19
C TRP A 280 18.65 12.19 -12.62
N LEU A 281 19.63 12.75 -11.90
CA LEU A 281 20.26 14.04 -12.23
C LEU A 281 21.06 14.02 -13.53
N ARG A 282 21.59 12.84 -13.93
CA ARG A 282 22.30 12.68 -15.22
C ARG A 282 21.36 12.52 -16.40
N GLY A 283 20.05 12.38 -16.19
CA GLY A 283 19.09 12.26 -17.28
C GLY A 283 19.16 10.94 -18.04
N ASP A 284 19.73 9.87 -17.46
CA ASP A 284 19.82 8.53 -18.09
C ASP A 284 18.47 7.77 -18.09
N GLY A 285 17.36 8.50 -18.20
CA GLY A 285 16.03 7.95 -18.46
C GLY A 285 15.71 8.14 -19.94
N ALA A 286 15.80 7.04 -20.70
CA ALA A 286 15.54 6.91 -22.14
C ALA A 286 16.72 7.23 -23.07
N ASP A 287 17.58 6.23 -23.30
CA ASP A 287 17.84 5.73 -24.66
C ASP A 287 18.77 4.50 -24.59
N GLN A 288 18.22 3.33 -24.87
CA GLN A 288 18.99 2.19 -25.37
C GLN A 288 18.28 1.69 -26.61
N THR A 289 18.48 2.41 -27.72
CA THR A 289 18.45 1.79 -29.03
C THR A 289 19.64 0.83 -29.10
N THR A 290 19.32 -0.44 -29.33
CA THR A 290 20.29 -1.50 -29.56
C THR A 290 21.10 -1.22 -30.83
N GLU A 291 22.32 -0.72 -30.70
CA GLU A 291 23.31 -0.85 -31.79
C GLU A 291 24.04 -2.19 -31.63
N ASN A 292 23.61 -3.11 -32.49
CA ASN A 292 24.18 -4.43 -32.62
C ASN A 292 25.56 -4.30 -33.26
N SER A 293 26.60 -4.74 -32.55
CA SER A 293 27.93 -4.92 -33.12
C SER A 293 27.90 -6.05 -34.15
N LYS A 294 28.30 -5.76 -35.40
CA LYS A 294 28.84 -6.80 -36.28
C LYS A 294 30.05 -6.28 -37.05
N SER A 295 31.16 -6.93 -36.74
CA SER A 295 32.46 -6.89 -37.37
C SER A 295 32.44 -7.38 -38.82
N GLY A 296 33.42 -6.95 -39.62
CA GLY A 296 33.85 -7.65 -40.83
C GLY A 296 34.21 -6.74 -42.00
N ALA A 297 35.51 -6.51 -42.19
CA ALA A 297 36.08 -5.81 -43.34
C ALA A 297 36.01 -6.64 -44.64
N LYS A 298 35.87 -5.95 -45.79
CA LYS A 298 36.87 -5.86 -46.88
C LYS A 298 36.28 -5.99 -48.32
N ASP A 299 36.52 -4.91 -49.08
CA ASP A 299 36.73 -4.74 -50.53
C ASP A 299 35.88 -5.48 -51.58
N SER A 300 35.15 -4.72 -52.41
CA SER A 300 35.49 -4.52 -53.84
C SER A 300 34.51 -3.56 -54.55
N ALA A 301 35.07 -2.72 -55.41
CA ALA A 301 34.40 -1.81 -56.34
C ALA A 301 33.86 -2.56 -57.57
N ASP A 302 32.73 -2.11 -58.14
CA ASP A 302 32.65 -1.42 -59.44
C ASP A 302 31.18 -1.06 -59.76
N GLY A 303 30.96 -0.01 -60.55
CA GLY A 303 29.66 0.64 -60.76
C GLY A 303 28.79 0.06 -61.87
N SER A 304 27.55 0.57 -61.97
CA SER A 304 26.92 0.98 -63.23
C SER A 304 25.58 1.70 -63.00
N GLU A 305 25.27 2.59 -63.93
CA GLU A 305 24.26 3.67 -63.96
C GLU A 305 22.79 3.22 -64.11
N GLY A 306 21.85 4.12 -63.76
CA GLY A 306 20.64 4.34 -64.59
C GLY A 306 19.29 4.69 -63.91
N LYS A 307 18.97 6.01 -63.89
CA LYS A 307 17.64 6.69 -64.07
C LYS A 307 16.45 6.33 -63.14
N GLY A 308 15.65 7.24 -62.58
CA GLY A 308 15.51 8.70 -62.67
C GLY A 308 14.25 9.18 -61.90
N LEU A 309 14.08 10.52 -61.85
CA LEU A 309 12.91 11.34 -61.44
C LEU A 309 12.79 11.79 -59.96
N GLN A 310 12.94 13.11 -59.79
CA GLN A 310 12.44 14.00 -58.71
C GLN A 310 11.56 15.10 -59.40
N PRO A 311 10.92 16.09 -58.72
CA PRO A 311 10.75 16.37 -57.28
C PRO A 311 9.30 16.75 -56.85
N SER A 312 9.01 16.79 -55.54
CA SER A 312 8.09 17.81 -55.00
C SER A 312 8.42 18.17 -53.54
N SER A 313 8.74 19.45 -53.38
CA SER A 313 8.87 20.35 -52.21
C SER A 313 8.41 19.91 -50.80
N SER A 314 9.38 19.98 -49.89
CA SER A 314 9.39 20.70 -48.60
C SER A 314 8.07 21.14 -47.94
N HIS A 315 7.89 20.73 -46.68
CA HIS A 315 7.79 21.69 -45.56
C HIS A 315 8.21 21.01 -44.24
N GLN A 316 9.33 21.48 -43.68
CA GLN A 316 9.61 21.38 -42.25
C GLN A 316 8.48 22.07 -41.48
N ARG A 317 7.90 21.37 -40.51
CA ARG A 317 7.22 22.03 -39.39
C ARG A 317 7.57 21.28 -38.11
N THR A 318 8.56 21.82 -37.41
CA THR A 318 8.83 21.56 -36.01
C THR A 318 7.58 21.91 -35.20
N SER A 319 6.86 20.91 -34.70
CA SER A 319 5.85 21.12 -33.67
C SER A 319 6.44 20.72 -32.32
N ASN A 320 6.87 21.74 -31.58
CA ASN A 320 7.13 21.68 -30.14
C ASN A 320 5.87 21.15 -29.43
N ILE A 321 5.93 19.92 -28.92
CA ILE A 321 4.94 19.41 -27.98
C ILE A 321 5.48 19.67 -26.57
N GLN A 322 4.89 20.67 -25.91
CA GLN A 322 5.23 21.08 -24.56
C GLN A 322 4.50 20.17 -23.57
N LEU A 323 5.19 19.14 -23.07
CA LEU A 323 4.70 18.32 -21.95
C LEU A 323 4.80 19.13 -20.65
N LYS A 324 3.72 19.83 -20.29
CA LYS A 324 3.50 20.32 -18.93
C LYS A 324 2.90 19.19 -18.10
N GLY A 325 3.75 18.47 -17.36
CA GLY A 325 3.34 17.57 -16.28
C GLY A 325 4.28 17.80 -15.09
N LYS A 326 3.74 18.32 -13.99
CA LYS A 326 4.48 18.42 -12.72
C LYS A 326 4.43 17.05 -12.06
N ASP A 327 5.38 16.18 -12.40
CA ASP A 327 5.59 14.96 -11.62
C ASP A 327 6.31 15.33 -10.32
N THR A 328 5.50 15.63 -9.30
CA THR A 328 5.94 15.66 -7.91
C THR A 328 6.25 14.24 -7.46
N PHE A 329 7.50 13.83 -7.67
CA PHE A 329 8.08 12.65 -7.05
C PHE A 329 7.91 12.76 -5.53
N ALA A 330 7.20 11.80 -4.95
CA ALA A 330 6.73 11.80 -3.57
C ALA A 330 7.90 11.85 -2.58
N MET A 331 8.04 12.99 -1.90
CA MET A 331 8.63 13.06 -0.57
C MET A 331 7.70 12.31 0.41
N PRO A 332 8.22 11.54 1.38
CA PRO A 332 7.41 11.00 2.46
C PRO A 332 6.73 12.15 3.22
N ARG A 333 5.41 12.26 3.11
CA ARG A 333 4.61 13.22 3.89
C ARG A 333 4.14 12.53 5.17
N ALA A 334 4.97 12.55 6.21
CA ALA A 334 4.52 12.43 7.61
C ALA A 334 5.69 12.59 8.62
N VAL A 335 6.47 13.69 8.56
CA VAL A 335 7.25 14.12 9.73
C VAL A 335 7.29 15.64 9.75
N ARG A 336 6.67 16.26 10.77
CA ARG A 336 6.89 17.70 11.05
C ARG A 336 8.26 17.85 11.69
N PRO A 337 9.20 18.62 11.13
CA PRO A 337 10.45 18.91 11.81
C PRO A 337 10.19 19.84 13.01
N LEU A 338 10.79 19.51 14.16
CA LEU A 338 10.80 20.37 15.36
C LEU A 338 11.42 21.73 15.00
N GLY A 339 10.65 22.82 15.14
CA GLY A 339 11.11 24.20 14.94
C GLY A 339 10.44 24.99 13.81
N TRP A 340 9.44 24.45 13.11
CA TRP A 340 8.65 25.22 12.14
C TRP A 340 7.61 26.12 12.83
N VAL A 341 7.67 27.42 12.54
CA VAL A 341 6.68 28.43 12.97
C VAL A 341 5.79 28.78 11.78
N ASP A 342 4.47 28.68 11.95
CA ASP A 342 3.48 28.98 10.92
C ASP A 342 3.59 30.45 10.46
N LYS A 343 3.72 30.67 9.15
CA LYS A 343 3.77 32.02 8.53
C LYS A 343 2.41 32.71 8.41
N ASP A 344 1.32 32.06 8.83
CA ASP A 344 -0.05 32.57 8.66
C ASP A 344 -0.71 33.08 9.97
N LYS A 345 0.07 33.53 10.95
CA LYS A 345 -0.45 34.27 12.10
C LYS A 345 -0.42 35.78 11.81
N PRO A 346 -1.51 36.55 12.03
CA PRO A 346 -1.49 37.99 11.77
C PRO A 346 -0.48 38.68 12.69
N LYS A 347 0.48 39.41 12.10
CA LYS A 347 1.53 40.15 12.80
C LYS A 347 0.91 41.23 13.70
N SER A 348 1.12 41.10 15.02
CA SER A 348 1.03 42.23 15.95
C SER A 348 2.20 43.19 15.69
N LYS A 349 1.88 44.49 15.63
CA LYS A 349 2.83 45.59 15.45
C LYS A 349 3.77 45.70 16.66
N GLU A 350 5.08 45.69 16.42
CA GLU A 350 6.07 46.74 16.79
C GLU A 350 7.52 46.20 16.89
N THR A 351 8.46 47.07 16.51
CA THR A 351 9.93 47.06 16.69
C THR A 351 10.82 46.32 15.66
N ASP A 352 11.30 47.14 14.71
CA ASP A 352 12.70 47.40 14.31
C ASP A 352 13.64 46.31 13.78
N ALA A 353 13.91 46.47 12.47
CA ALA A 353 15.19 46.32 11.76
C ALA A 353 16.02 45.04 11.95
N VAL A 354 15.72 44.03 11.14
CA VAL A 354 16.73 43.10 10.59
C VAL A 354 16.41 42.92 9.11
N GLU A 355 17.34 43.31 8.23
CA GLU A 355 17.24 43.08 6.78
C GLU A 355 17.30 41.56 6.51
N ASP A 356 16.20 41.00 6.02
CA ASP A 356 16.04 39.59 5.67
C ASP A 356 16.62 39.37 4.26
N GLU A 357 17.93 39.10 4.17
CA GLU A 357 18.60 38.76 2.90
C GLU A 357 18.21 37.35 2.43
N ASN A 358 17.04 37.21 1.83
CA ASN A 358 16.67 36.00 1.11
C ASN A 358 17.20 36.08 -0.34
N PRO A 359 18.10 35.18 -0.79
CA PRO A 359 18.71 35.27 -2.11
C PRO A 359 17.68 35.06 -3.22
N LYS A 360 17.72 35.91 -4.24
CA LYS A 360 16.74 35.92 -5.33
C LYS A 360 17.12 34.98 -6.48
N SER A 361 18.30 34.37 -6.42
CA SER A 361 18.73 33.35 -7.38
C SER A 361 19.70 32.33 -6.79
N ASN A 362 19.74 31.14 -7.41
CA ASN A 362 20.70 30.08 -7.05
C ASN A 362 22.17 30.51 -7.24
N GLU A 363 22.45 31.45 -8.14
CA GLU A 363 23.78 32.04 -8.34
C GLU A 363 24.21 32.88 -7.13
N GLU A 364 23.25 33.63 -6.58
CA GLU A 364 23.44 34.52 -5.43
C GLU A 364 23.59 33.70 -4.13
N PHE A 365 22.80 32.63 -4.00
CA PHE A 365 22.95 31.63 -2.92
C PHE A 365 24.36 31.01 -2.92
N ARG A 366 24.89 30.63 -4.09
CA ARG A 366 26.25 30.05 -4.20
C ARG A 366 27.36 31.04 -3.83
N LYS A 367 27.18 32.33 -4.14
CA LYS A 367 28.18 33.38 -3.83
C LYS A 367 28.26 33.71 -2.35
N MET A 368 27.20 33.50 -1.58
CA MET A 368 27.21 33.71 -0.12
C MET A 368 28.15 32.73 0.61
N PHE A 369 28.42 31.55 0.06
CA PHE A 369 29.24 30.51 0.69
C PHE A 369 30.69 30.41 0.19
N ILE A 370 31.10 31.25 -0.78
CA ILE A 370 32.43 31.15 -1.42
C ILE A 370 33.38 32.31 -1.03
N LYS A 371 32.99 33.22 -0.14
CA LYS A 371 33.93 34.21 0.43
C LYS A 371 34.62 33.66 1.69
N SER A 372 35.84 33.14 1.52
CA SER A 372 36.89 33.10 2.54
C SER A 372 37.89 34.21 2.29
#